data_AF-A0A840CYM2-F1
#
_entry.id   AF-A0A840CYM2-F1
#
_cell.length_a   1.000
_cell.length_b   1.000
_cell.length_c   1.000
_cell.angle_alpha   90.00
_cell.angle_beta   90.00
_cell.angle_gamma   90.00
#
_symmetry.space_group_name_H-M   'P 1'
#
loop_
_entity.id
_entity.type
_entity.pdbx_description
1 polymer ?
#
loop_
_entity_poly.entity_id
_entity_poly.type
_entity_poly.pdbx_seq_one_letter_code
_entity_poly.pdbx_strand_id
1 'polypeptide(L)'
;MNLVLSFKRPFIWCSRFRKRCGYGVHSPFAFSLITDVIYEKRPYYAYRLLERQQKQMPGERRWNWGSRKVNRLLFRLVNRIQPDTIIEVGCPSASSLYLQGAKPSANYLFAADHSELFLDADASIDFLYLNDATRPELVEEVFRLCVDRLATDGICVIRGICYSKAMRTLWEQLKADDHVGISFDLYDLGLLFFDKTKIKQHYIVNF
;
A
#
# COMPACT_ATOMS: atom_id res chain seq x y z
N MET A 1 10.93 -11.09 8.19
CA MET A 1 11.58 -10.15 7.27
C MET A 1 12.93 -10.74 6.88
N ASN A 2 13.23 -10.92 5.59
CA ASN A 2 14.51 -11.48 5.14
C ASN A 2 15.67 -10.59 5.62
N LEU A 3 16.63 -11.14 6.39
CA LEU A 3 17.82 -10.43 6.86
C LEU A 3 18.55 -9.72 5.70
N VAL A 4 18.60 -10.38 4.54
CA VAL A 4 19.17 -9.86 3.29
C VAL A 4 18.55 -8.53 2.86
N LEU A 5 17.24 -8.33 3.03
CA LEU A 5 16.59 -7.07 2.68
C LEU A 5 17.00 -5.93 3.62
N SER A 6 17.22 -6.24 4.90
CA SER A 6 17.65 -5.24 5.89
C SER A 6 19.05 -4.72 5.59
N PHE A 7 19.97 -5.59 5.18
CA PHE A 7 21.33 -5.19 4.76
C PHE A 7 21.35 -4.36 3.47
N LYS A 8 20.37 -4.54 2.57
CA LYS A 8 20.27 -3.75 1.34
C LYS A 8 19.73 -2.33 1.58
N ARG A 9 19.06 -2.06 2.70
CA ARG A 9 18.38 -0.78 2.96
C ARG A 9 19.27 0.46 2.82
N PRO A 10 20.50 0.50 3.37
CA PRO A 10 21.38 1.65 3.19
C PRO A 10 21.71 1.90 1.71
N PHE A 11 21.99 0.84 0.95
CA PHE A 11 22.30 0.94 -0.48
C PHE A 11 21.10 1.41 -1.32
N ILE A 12 19.90 0.91 -1.02
CA ILE A 12 18.66 1.34 -1.66
C ILE A 12 18.37 2.81 -1.35
N TRP A 13 18.58 3.22 -0.10
CA TRP A 13 18.38 4.60 0.31
C TRP A 13 19.34 5.53 -0.42
N CYS A 14 20.63 5.16 -0.53
CA CYS A 14 21.62 5.93 -1.28
C CYS A 14 21.26 6.01 -2.77
N SER A 15 20.89 4.90 -3.40
CA SER A 15 20.53 4.88 -4.83
C SER A 15 19.28 5.71 -5.13
N ARG A 16 18.36 5.82 -4.18
CA ARG A 16 17.13 6.62 -4.29
C ARG A 16 17.23 8.00 -3.62
N PHE A 17 18.40 8.44 -3.15
CA PHE A 17 18.52 9.68 -2.38
C PHE A 17 17.96 10.92 -3.10
N ARG A 18 18.13 11.00 -4.42
CA ARG A 18 17.62 12.10 -5.26
C ARG A 18 16.11 12.06 -5.49
N LYS A 19 15.43 11.01 -5.03
CA LYS A 19 13.98 10.77 -5.16
C LYS A 19 13.23 10.98 -3.83
N ARG A 20 13.76 11.85 -2.98
CA ARG A 20 13.19 12.18 -1.67
C ARG A 20 12.31 13.42 -1.76
N CYS A 21 11.34 13.54 -0.87
CA CYS A 21 10.59 14.79 -0.62
C CYS A 21 9.99 15.46 -1.87
N GLY A 22 9.64 14.70 -2.92
CA GLY A 22 9.04 15.26 -4.14
C GLY A 22 10.00 16.02 -5.06
N TYR A 23 11.32 15.94 -4.87
CA TYR A 23 12.27 16.59 -5.76
C TYR A 23 12.09 16.13 -7.22
N GLY A 24 11.92 17.10 -8.13
CA GLY A 24 11.71 16.86 -9.56
C GLY A 24 10.32 16.34 -9.93
N VAL A 25 9.34 16.42 -9.01
CA VAL A 25 7.95 16.05 -9.29
C VAL A 25 7.17 17.31 -9.65
N HIS A 26 6.63 17.33 -10.87
CA HIS A 26 5.86 18.46 -11.40
C HIS A 26 4.34 18.33 -11.23
N SER A 27 3.84 17.10 -11.06
CA SER A 27 2.41 16.87 -10.80
C SER A 27 2.06 17.35 -9.38
N PRO A 28 1.13 18.30 -9.20
CA PRO A 28 0.71 18.78 -7.88
C PRO A 28 0.14 17.66 -7.01
N PHE A 29 -0.62 16.74 -7.62
CA PHE A 29 -1.14 15.55 -6.95
C PHE A 29 0.00 14.68 -6.41
N ALA A 30 0.96 14.33 -7.26
CA ALA A 30 2.07 13.47 -6.86
C ALA A 30 2.97 14.14 -5.82
N PHE A 31 3.22 15.45 -5.96
CA PHE A 31 3.99 16.22 -4.99
C PHE A 31 3.31 16.20 -3.61
N SER A 32 2.03 16.57 -3.53
CA SER A 32 1.25 16.57 -2.27
C SER A 32 1.16 15.17 -1.66
N LEU A 33 0.93 14.12 -2.45
CA LEU A 33 0.94 12.75 -1.93
C LEU A 33 2.30 12.39 -1.32
N ILE A 34 3.40 12.76 -1.99
CA ILE A 34 4.74 12.48 -1.48
C ILE A 34 5.02 13.27 -0.20
N THR A 35 4.76 14.58 -0.17
CA THR A 35 5.11 15.42 0.98
C THR A 35 4.18 15.21 2.16
N ASP A 36 2.88 15.21 1.92
CA ASP A 36 1.85 15.35 2.95
C ASP A 36 1.34 14.00 3.46
N VAL A 37 1.59 12.91 2.70
CA VAL A 37 1.15 11.56 3.06
C VAL A 37 2.33 10.60 3.23
N ILE A 38 3.22 10.49 2.24
CA ILE A 38 4.35 9.55 2.30
C ILE A 38 5.40 10.02 3.32
N TYR A 39 5.80 11.29 3.23
CA TYR A 39 6.86 11.88 4.05
C TYR A 39 6.42 12.52 5.36
N GLU A 40 5.12 12.62 5.61
CA GLU A 40 4.60 13.18 6.86
C GLU A 40 5.20 12.45 8.07
N LYS A 41 5.56 13.17 9.13
CA LYS A 41 6.17 12.64 10.36
C LYS A 41 5.38 12.98 11.61
N ARG A 42 4.40 13.88 11.53
CA ARG A 42 3.58 14.32 12.66
C ARG A 42 2.86 13.13 13.30
N PRO A 43 2.77 13.10 14.64
CA PRO A 43 1.99 12.09 15.33
C PRO A 43 0.50 12.32 15.06
N TYR A 44 -0.19 11.31 14.53
CA TYR A 44 -1.65 11.35 14.40
C TYR A 44 -2.31 11.00 15.72
N TYR A 45 -3.54 11.50 15.90
CA TYR A 45 -4.36 11.31 17.09
C TYR A 45 -4.48 9.83 17.50
N ALA A 46 -4.59 8.92 16.53
CA ALA A 46 -4.78 7.49 16.78
C ALA A 46 -3.50 6.69 17.09
N TYR A 47 -2.31 7.20 16.73
CA TYR A 47 -1.08 6.37 16.75
C TYR A 47 -0.75 5.79 18.12
N ARG A 48 -0.93 6.56 19.20
CA ARG A 48 -0.62 6.07 20.55
C ARG A 48 -1.50 4.88 20.95
N LEU A 49 -2.77 4.90 20.56
CA LEU A 49 -3.73 3.84 20.87
C LEU A 49 -3.46 2.61 20.01
N LEU A 50 -3.32 2.80 18.68
CA LEU A 50 -3.04 1.72 17.74
C LEU A 50 -1.73 0.97 18.08
N GLU A 51 -0.69 1.70 18.48
CA GLU A 51 0.58 1.07 18.89
C GLU A 51 0.47 0.30 20.20
N ARG A 52 -0.44 0.67 21.11
CA ARG A 52 -0.71 -0.10 22.33
C ARG A 52 -1.48 -1.37 21.99
N GLN A 53 -2.50 -1.29 21.13
CA GLN A 53 -3.27 -2.44 20.67
C GLN A 53 -2.40 -3.43 19.89
N GLN A 54 -1.57 -2.94 18.97
CA GLN A 54 -0.62 -3.75 18.21
C GLN A 54 0.30 -4.57 19.13
N LYS A 55 0.83 -3.97 20.22
CA LYS A 55 1.68 -4.68 21.19
C LYS A 55 0.97 -5.80 21.95
N GLN A 56 -0.36 -5.78 22.01
CA GLN A 56 -1.18 -6.77 22.69
C GLN A 56 -1.58 -7.92 21.75
N MET A 57 -1.40 -7.78 20.43
CA MET A 57 -1.75 -8.83 19.47
C MET A 57 -0.81 -10.04 19.58
N PRO A 58 -1.36 -11.25 19.75
CA PRO A 58 -0.57 -12.48 19.77
C PRO A 58 0.03 -12.77 18.39
N GLY A 59 1.26 -13.30 18.35
CA GLY A 59 1.90 -13.71 17.09
C GLY A 59 2.71 -12.60 16.38
N GLU A 60 2.59 -11.34 16.77
CA GLU A 60 3.51 -10.31 16.27
C GLU A 60 4.89 -10.44 16.92
N ARG A 61 5.91 -10.69 16.09
CA ARG A 61 7.31 -10.56 16.52
C ARG A 61 7.53 -9.10 16.94
N ARG A 62 7.77 -8.91 18.25
CA ARG A 62 8.01 -7.66 19.02
C ARG A 62 8.87 -6.57 18.34
N TRP A 63 9.62 -6.89 17.29
CA TRP A 63 10.39 -5.94 16.49
C TRP A 63 10.33 -6.22 14.99
N ASN A 64 9.44 -5.53 14.29
CA ASN A 64 9.56 -5.28 12.85
C ASN A 64 9.46 -3.78 12.61
N TRP A 65 10.58 -3.05 12.71
CA TRP A 65 10.61 -1.59 12.50
C TRP A 65 10.01 -1.16 11.14
N GLY A 66 10.17 -2.00 10.10
CA GLY A 66 9.54 -1.82 8.79
C GLY A 66 8.01 -1.88 8.81
N SER A 67 7.41 -2.66 9.73
CA SER A 67 5.95 -2.76 9.85
C SER A 67 5.33 -1.47 10.40
N ARG A 68 5.92 -0.84 11.43
CA ARG A 68 5.36 0.42 11.98
C ARG A 68 5.28 1.54 10.95
N LYS A 69 6.33 1.68 10.13
CA LYS A 69 6.38 2.71 9.08
C LYS A 69 5.33 2.46 7.99
N VAL A 70 5.19 1.21 7.55
CA VAL A 70 4.16 0.79 6.59
C VAL A 70 2.76 0.98 7.17
N ASN A 71 2.48 0.50 8.38
CA ASN A 71 1.18 0.61 9.02
C ASN A 71 0.74 2.08 9.20
N ARG A 72 1.67 2.95 9.61
CA ARG A 72 1.40 4.40 9.68
C ARG A 72 1.13 5.02 8.30
N LEU A 73 1.83 4.56 7.25
CA LEU A 73 1.54 5.02 5.91
C LEU A 73 0.14 4.56 5.45
N LEU A 74 -0.23 3.30 5.67
CA LEU A 74 -1.57 2.78 5.38
C LEU A 74 -2.65 3.61 6.09
N PHE A 75 -2.47 3.90 7.38
CA PHE A 75 -3.35 4.78 8.13
C PHE A 75 -3.52 6.15 7.45
N ARG A 76 -2.41 6.78 7.04
CA ARG A 76 -2.46 8.10 6.40
C ARG A 76 -3.10 8.06 5.03
N LEU A 77 -2.89 7.00 4.25
CA LEU A 77 -3.54 6.83 2.95
C LEU A 77 -5.06 6.71 3.13
N VAL A 78 -5.53 5.85 4.04
CA VAL A 78 -6.96 5.74 4.37
C VAL A 78 -7.51 7.07 4.88
N ASN A 79 -6.81 7.73 5.82
CA ASN A 79 -7.24 9.02 6.35
C ASN A 79 -7.27 10.13 5.27
N ARG A 80 -6.44 10.03 4.22
CA ARG A 80 -6.41 11.02 3.12
C ARG A 80 -7.49 10.77 2.08
N ILE A 81 -7.73 9.50 1.74
CA ILE A 81 -8.66 9.06 0.69
C ILE A 81 -10.09 9.02 1.21
N GLN A 82 -10.28 8.71 2.50
CA GLN A 82 -11.59 8.49 3.11
C GLN A 82 -12.42 7.43 2.35
N PRO A 83 -11.90 6.20 2.14
CA PRO A 83 -12.57 5.14 1.38
C PRO A 83 -13.82 4.60 2.10
N ASP A 84 -14.92 4.35 1.40
CA ASP A 84 -16.09 3.69 2.01
C ASP A 84 -15.91 2.18 2.08
N THR A 85 -15.21 1.59 1.11
CA THR A 85 -14.89 0.16 1.09
C THR A 85 -13.37 -0.08 1.12
N ILE A 86 -12.91 -0.84 2.13
CA ILE A 86 -11.51 -1.27 2.28
C ILE A 86 -11.46 -2.79 2.21
N ILE A 87 -10.67 -3.32 1.28
CA ILE A 87 -10.42 -4.75 1.13
C ILE A 87 -8.95 -5.01 1.41
N GLU A 88 -8.67 -5.93 2.32
CA GLU A 88 -7.32 -6.47 2.56
C GLU A 88 -7.29 -7.95 2.19
N VAL A 89 -6.35 -8.33 1.32
CA VAL A 89 -6.16 -9.73 0.93
C VAL A 89 -4.73 -10.20 1.22
N GLY A 90 -4.60 -11.38 1.82
CA GLY A 90 -3.31 -12.03 2.04
C GLY A 90 -3.09 -12.46 3.49
N CYS A 91 -1.94 -12.10 4.08
CA CYS A 91 -1.58 -12.57 5.40
C CYS A 91 -2.12 -11.63 6.51
N PRO A 92 -2.82 -12.15 7.54
CA PRO A 92 -3.26 -11.34 8.67
C PRO A 92 -2.10 -10.61 9.33
N SER A 93 -2.24 -9.30 9.56
CA SER A 93 -1.21 -8.51 10.24
C SER A 93 -1.83 -7.30 10.95
N ALA A 94 -1.03 -6.57 11.73
CA ALA A 94 -1.52 -5.35 12.38
C ALA A 94 -1.90 -4.22 11.40
N SER A 95 -1.66 -4.35 10.10
CA SER A 95 -2.21 -3.46 9.06
C SER A 95 -3.71 -3.25 9.24
N SER A 96 -4.47 -4.32 9.49
CA SER A 96 -5.92 -4.32 9.73
C SER A 96 -6.34 -3.27 10.77
N LEU A 97 -5.64 -3.22 11.91
CA LEU A 97 -5.89 -2.23 12.97
C LEU A 97 -5.72 -0.79 12.49
N TYR A 98 -4.71 -0.54 11.66
CA TYR A 98 -4.40 0.82 11.18
C TYR A 98 -5.35 1.25 10.07
N LEU A 99 -5.77 0.31 9.20
CA LEU A 99 -6.77 0.55 8.16
C LEU A 99 -8.12 0.91 8.81
N GLN A 100 -8.63 0.05 9.70
CA GLN A 100 -9.90 0.27 10.40
C GLN A 100 -9.84 1.48 11.35
N GLY A 101 -8.70 1.69 12.03
CA GLY A 101 -8.52 2.82 12.93
C GLY A 101 -8.46 4.18 12.23
N ALA A 102 -8.15 4.23 10.94
CA ALA A 102 -8.10 5.47 10.15
C ALA A 102 -9.49 5.95 9.71
N LYS A 103 -10.38 5.01 9.38
CA LYS A 103 -11.79 5.29 9.06
C LYS A 103 -12.67 4.17 9.63
N PRO A 104 -13.13 4.28 10.90
CA PRO A 104 -13.94 3.24 11.54
C PRO A 104 -15.31 3.01 10.90
N SER A 105 -15.82 3.97 10.11
CA SER A 105 -17.09 3.87 9.40
C SER A 105 -16.98 3.17 8.04
N ALA A 106 -15.77 2.86 7.57
CA ALA A 106 -15.58 2.16 6.31
C ALA A 106 -15.96 0.67 6.46
N ASN A 107 -16.55 0.11 5.41
CA ASN A 107 -16.77 -1.32 5.30
C ASN A 107 -15.41 -2.01 5.08
N TYR A 108 -14.93 -2.75 6.07
CA TYR A 108 -13.65 -3.45 6.01
C TYR A 108 -13.87 -4.95 5.80
N LEU A 109 -13.30 -5.48 4.71
CA LEU A 109 -13.29 -6.91 4.40
C LEU A 109 -11.86 -7.42 4.39
N PHE A 110 -11.64 -8.54 5.09
CA PHE A 110 -10.39 -9.29 5.03
C PHE A 110 -10.62 -10.65 4.38
N ALA A 111 -9.74 -11.06 3.47
CA ALA A 111 -9.72 -12.38 2.86
C ALA A 111 -8.30 -12.96 2.88
N ALA A 112 -8.13 -14.22 3.26
CA ALA A 112 -6.80 -14.86 3.22
C ALA A 112 -6.40 -15.26 1.79
N ASP A 113 -7.40 -15.48 0.94
CA ASP A 113 -7.27 -15.96 -0.43
C ASP A 113 -8.37 -15.37 -1.36
N HIS A 114 -8.21 -15.52 -2.67
CA HIS A 114 -9.15 -15.04 -3.67
C HIS A 114 -10.52 -15.73 -3.57
N SER A 115 -10.56 -16.98 -3.12
CA SER A 115 -11.80 -17.76 -2.94
C SER A 115 -12.70 -17.23 -1.82
N GLU A 116 -12.13 -16.50 -0.85
CA GLU A 116 -12.88 -15.87 0.25
C GLU A 116 -13.35 -14.46 -0.09
N LEU A 117 -13.00 -13.97 -1.29
CA LEU A 117 -13.34 -12.63 -1.74
C LEU A 117 -14.77 -12.58 -2.30
N PHE A 118 -15.74 -12.53 -1.39
CA PHE A 118 -17.15 -12.39 -1.74
C PHE A 118 -17.50 -10.91 -1.90
N LEU A 119 -17.54 -10.46 -3.15
CA LEU A 119 -17.91 -9.10 -3.51
C LEU A 119 -19.25 -9.10 -4.22
N ASP A 120 -20.19 -8.28 -3.72
CA ASP A 120 -21.43 -8.00 -4.43
C ASP A 120 -21.11 -7.49 -5.84
N ALA A 121 -21.95 -7.85 -6.81
CA ALA A 121 -21.69 -7.61 -8.24
C ALA A 121 -21.42 -6.12 -8.55
N ASP A 122 -22.09 -5.22 -7.81
CA ASP A 122 -22.03 -3.77 -8.03
C ASP A 122 -21.19 -3.03 -6.96
N ALA A 123 -20.51 -3.74 -6.06
CA ALA A 123 -19.71 -3.09 -5.02
C ALA A 123 -18.45 -2.46 -5.60
N SER A 124 -18.34 -1.14 -5.47
CA SER A 124 -17.11 -0.40 -5.79
C SER A 124 -16.07 -0.53 -4.68
N ILE A 125 -14.80 -0.61 -5.08
CA ILE A 125 -13.65 -0.76 -4.19
C ILE A 125 -12.86 0.55 -4.19
N ASP A 126 -12.75 1.20 -3.03
CA ASP A 126 -12.00 2.45 -2.91
C ASP A 126 -10.56 2.20 -2.47
N PHE A 127 -10.33 1.16 -1.66
CA PHE A 127 -9.02 0.84 -1.12
C PHE A 127 -8.76 -0.67 -1.12
N LEU A 128 -7.91 -1.13 -2.03
CA LEU A 128 -7.45 -2.52 -2.08
C LEU A 128 -6.02 -2.62 -1.50
N TYR A 129 -5.81 -3.51 -0.54
CA TYR A 129 -4.50 -3.79 0.04
C TYR A 129 -4.11 -5.25 -0.15
N LEU A 130 -3.11 -5.50 -0.99
CA LEU A 130 -2.54 -6.82 -1.27
C LEU A 130 -1.33 -7.06 -0.36
N ASN A 131 -1.57 -7.79 0.72
CA ASN A 131 -0.64 -8.00 1.83
C ASN A 131 0.02 -9.39 1.81
N ASP A 132 0.44 -9.86 0.64
CA ASP A 132 1.16 -11.13 0.49
C ASP A 132 2.31 -11.02 -0.52
N ALA A 133 3.51 -10.73 -0.01
CA ALA A 133 4.70 -10.65 -0.85
C ALA A 133 5.31 -12.02 -1.18
N THR A 134 4.77 -13.11 -0.61
CA THR A 134 5.29 -14.47 -0.77
C THR A 134 4.56 -15.26 -1.86
N ARG A 135 3.33 -14.87 -2.18
CA ARG A 135 2.49 -15.45 -3.23
C ARG A 135 2.17 -14.45 -4.34
N PRO A 136 3.10 -14.18 -5.28
CA PRO A 136 2.86 -13.28 -6.42
C PRO A 136 1.63 -13.66 -7.24
N GLU A 137 1.38 -14.96 -7.42
CA GLU A 137 0.22 -15.50 -8.13
C GLU A 137 -1.10 -15.03 -7.52
N LEU A 138 -1.23 -15.07 -6.18
CA LEU A 138 -2.41 -14.57 -5.49
C LEU A 138 -2.57 -13.06 -5.68
N VAL A 139 -1.48 -12.30 -5.59
CA VAL A 139 -1.50 -10.84 -5.80
C VAL A 139 -2.00 -10.50 -7.20
N GLU A 140 -1.53 -11.22 -8.21
CA GLU A 140 -1.96 -11.04 -9.59
C GLU A 140 -3.45 -11.40 -9.79
N GLU A 141 -3.88 -12.55 -9.28
CA GLU A 141 -5.26 -13.03 -9.40
C GLU A 141 -6.26 -12.06 -8.73
N VAL A 142 -5.97 -11.65 -7.50
CA VAL A 142 -6.83 -10.72 -6.76
C VAL A 142 -6.87 -9.35 -7.45
N PHE A 143 -5.73 -8.86 -7.94
CA PHE A 143 -5.71 -7.62 -8.71
C PHE A 143 -6.63 -7.73 -9.94
N ARG A 144 -6.52 -8.81 -10.71
CA ARG A 144 -7.34 -9.04 -11.91
C ARG A 144 -8.83 -9.12 -11.58
N LEU A 145 -9.21 -9.73 -10.46
CA LEU A 145 -10.60 -9.82 -10.01
C LEU A 145 -11.18 -8.47 -9.56
N CYS A 146 -10.33 -7.58 -9.04
CA CYS A 146 -10.75 -6.32 -8.42
C CYS A 146 -10.60 -5.10 -9.33
N VAL A 147 -9.73 -5.14 -10.34
CA VAL A 147 -9.30 -3.95 -11.09
C VAL A 147 -10.48 -3.23 -11.77
N ASP A 148 -11.43 -3.98 -12.32
CA ASP A 148 -12.62 -3.43 -12.97
C ASP A 148 -13.63 -2.82 -11.98
N ARG A 149 -13.50 -3.14 -10.68
CA ARG A 149 -14.37 -2.66 -9.60
C ARG A 149 -13.76 -1.50 -8.81
N LEU A 150 -12.48 -1.20 -9.04
CA LEU A 150 -11.79 -0.11 -8.36
C LEU A 150 -12.37 1.23 -8.79
N ALA A 151 -12.72 2.05 -7.80
CA ALA A 151 -13.16 3.41 -8.02
C ALA A 151 -12.10 4.22 -8.79
N THR A 152 -12.52 5.21 -9.56
CA THR A 152 -11.61 6.05 -10.36
C THR A 152 -10.60 6.78 -9.47
N ASP A 153 -11.02 7.24 -8.30
CA ASP A 153 -10.19 7.85 -7.25
C ASP A 153 -9.68 6.84 -6.22
N GLY A 154 -9.92 5.55 -6.43
CA GLY A 154 -9.47 4.46 -5.59
C GLY A 154 -7.97 4.21 -5.67
N ILE A 155 -7.48 3.40 -4.74
CA ILE A 155 -6.07 3.01 -4.63
C ILE A 155 -5.92 1.50 -4.46
N CYS A 156 -4.91 0.94 -5.13
CA CYS A 156 -4.40 -0.39 -4.84
C CYS A 156 -3.00 -0.28 -4.24
N VAL A 157 -2.81 -0.86 -3.05
CA VAL A 157 -1.55 -0.87 -2.30
C VAL A 157 -1.03 -2.30 -2.27
N ILE A 158 0.20 -2.50 -2.73
CA ILE A 158 0.80 -3.84 -2.88
C ILE A 158 2.04 -3.92 -2.00
N ARG A 159 2.11 -4.94 -1.15
CA ARG A 159 3.26 -5.14 -0.28
C ARG A 159 4.38 -5.92 -0.97
N GLY A 160 5.62 -5.49 -0.76
CA GLY A 160 6.82 -6.23 -1.09
C GLY A 160 7.15 -6.30 -2.59
N ILE A 161 6.75 -5.28 -3.36
CA ILE A 161 6.99 -5.18 -4.81
C ILE A 161 8.45 -5.41 -5.24
N CYS A 162 9.43 -5.17 -4.36
CA CYS A 162 10.84 -5.38 -4.65
C CYS A 162 11.51 -6.57 -3.93
N TYR A 163 10.73 -7.41 -3.21
CA TYR A 163 11.26 -8.41 -2.27
C TYR A 163 11.81 -9.67 -2.95
N SER A 164 11.26 -10.04 -4.10
CA SER A 164 11.70 -11.16 -4.92
C SER A 164 11.78 -10.75 -6.40
N LYS A 165 12.43 -11.56 -7.23
CA LYS A 165 12.43 -11.34 -8.69
C LYS A 165 11.01 -11.44 -9.24
N ALA A 166 10.23 -12.42 -8.78
CA ALA A 166 8.83 -12.60 -9.19
C ALA A 166 7.98 -11.37 -8.86
N MET A 167 8.07 -10.82 -7.63
CA MET A 167 7.33 -9.61 -7.26
C MET A 167 7.73 -8.39 -8.09
N ARG A 168 9.01 -8.27 -8.49
CA ARG A 168 9.45 -7.18 -9.36
C ARG A 168 8.87 -7.31 -10.76
N THR A 169 8.88 -8.52 -11.32
CA THR A 169 8.26 -8.80 -12.62
C THR A 169 6.76 -8.46 -12.57
N LEU A 170 6.07 -8.94 -11.54
CA LEU A 170 4.65 -8.64 -11.33
C LEU A 170 4.41 -7.13 -11.21
N TRP A 171 5.22 -6.41 -10.43
CA TRP A 171 5.10 -4.96 -10.30
C TRP A 171 5.23 -4.22 -11.64
N GLU A 172 6.15 -4.63 -12.51
CA GLU A 172 6.26 -4.04 -13.85
C GLU A 172 5.02 -4.34 -14.70
N GLN A 173 4.45 -5.55 -14.62
CA GLN A 173 3.22 -5.92 -15.30
C GLN A 173 2.02 -5.09 -14.82
N LEU A 174 1.84 -4.97 -13.50
CA LEU A 174 0.72 -4.22 -12.91
C LEU A 174 0.80 -2.72 -13.21
N LYS A 175 1.99 -2.12 -13.27
CA LYS A 175 2.14 -0.72 -13.71
C LYS A 175 1.79 -0.53 -15.19
N ALA A 176 2.07 -1.54 -16.01
CA ALA A 176 1.82 -1.50 -17.45
C ALA A 176 0.33 -1.63 -17.77
N ASP A 177 -0.47 -2.22 -16.88
CA ASP A 177 -1.92 -2.39 -17.04
C ASP A 177 -2.63 -1.08 -17.46
N ASP A 178 -3.59 -1.21 -18.36
CA ASP A 178 -4.29 -0.07 -18.95
C ASP A 178 -5.22 0.63 -17.96
N HIS A 179 -5.67 -0.03 -16.89
CA HIS A 179 -6.44 0.59 -15.81
C HIS A 179 -5.60 1.54 -14.97
N VAL A 180 -4.29 1.27 -14.85
CA VAL A 180 -3.39 2.06 -14.01
C VAL A 180 -2.99 3.37 -14.68
N GLY A 181 -3.32 4.47 -14.02
CA GLY A 181 -2.90 5.82 -14.40
C GLY A 181 -1.57 6.20 -13.73
N ILE A 182 -1.53 6.31 -12.41
CA ILE A 182 -0.32 6.76 -11.69
C ILE A 182 0.18 5.65 -10.78
N SER A 183 1.50 5.48 -10.69
CA SER A 183 2.09 4.56 -9.71
C SER A 183 3.21 5.18 -8.88
N PHE A 184 3.38 4.69 -7.66
CA PHE A 184 4.48 5.04 -6.75
C PHE A 184 5.18 3.78 -6.27
N ASP A 185 6.45 3.63 -6.64
CA ASP A 185 7.35 2.59 -6.13
C ASP A 185 8.06 3.11 -4.87
N LEU A 186 7.65 2.59 -3.72
CA LEU A 186 8.22 2.86 -2.40
C LEU A 186 9.21 1.78 -1.95
N TYR A 187 9.65 0.90 -2.85
CA TYR A 187 10.46 -0.29 -2.60
C TYR A 187 9.74 -1.39 -1.80
N ASP A 188 9.35 -1.07 -0.56
CA ASP A 188 8.62 -1.97 0.33
C ASP A 188 7.13 -2.06 -0.04
N LEU A 189 6.59 -1.05 -0.72
CA LEU A 189 5.20 -0.96 -1.16
C LEU A 189 5.12 -0.40 -2.59
N GLY A 190 4.11 -0.82 -3.34
CA GLY A 190 3.66 -0.17 -4.57
C GLY A 190 2.30 0.46 -4.35
N LEU A 191 2.10 1.69 -4.84
CA LEU A 191 0.79 2.33 -4.90
C LEU A 191 0.37 2.44 -6.35
N LEU A 192 -0.86 2.07 -6.67
CA LEU A 192 -1.49 2.22 -7.99
C LEU A 192 -2.75 3.06 -7.83
N PHE A 193 -2.89 4.08 -8.69
CA PHE A 193 -4.07 4.94 -8.80
C PHE A 193 -4.67 4.80 -10.19
N PHE A 194 -6.01 4.84 -10.26
CA PHE A 194 -6.78 4.49 -11.46
C PHE A 194 -7.36 5.72 -12.18
N ASP A 195 -7.11 6.92 -11.67
CA ASP A 195 -7.57 8.15 -12.28
C ASP A 195 -6.81 8.45 -13.58
N LYS A 196 -7.47 8.17 -14.71
CA LYS A 196 -6.96 8.38 -16.08
C LYS A 196 -7.08 9.81 -16.57
N THR A 197 -7.69 10.73 -15.81
CA THR A 197 -7.70 12.16 -16.18
C THR A 197 -6.32 12.79 -16.06
N LYS A 198 -5.43 12.17 -15.27
CA LYS A 198 -4.04 12.58 -15.09
C LYS A 198 -3.14 11.81 -16.07
N ILE A 199 -2.05 12.46 -16.51
CA ILE A 199 -1.06 11.84 -17.39
C ILE A 199 -0.46 10.61 -16.69
N LYS A 200 -0.45 9.47 -17.40
CA LYS A 200 0.14 8.22 -16.90
C LYS A 200 1.60 8.45 -16.52
N GLN A 201 1.94 8.23 -15.26
CA GLN A 201 3.28 8.50 -14.74
C GLN A 201 3.65 7.55 -13.60
N HIS A 202 4.90 7.11 -13.60
CA HIS A 202 5.43 6.17 -12.62
C HIS A 202 6.54 6.85 -11.82
N TYR A 203 6.31 7.03 -10.52
CA TYR A 203 7.24 7.67 -9.61
C TYR A 203 8.00 6.62 -8.80
N ILE A 204 9.31 6.79 -8.71
CA ILE A 204 10.13 6.09 -7.71
C ILE A 204 10.32 7.07 -6.56
N VAL A 205 9.99 6.64 -5.35
CA VAL A 205 10.15 7.44 -4.14
C VAL A 205 11.06 6.70 -3.18
N ASN A 206 11.96 7.43 -2.55
CA ASN A 206 12.74 6.89 -1.45
C ASN A 206 11.87 6.90 -0.20
N PHE A 207 11.34 5.75 0.20
CA PHE A 207 10.51 5.64 1.39
C PHE A 207 11.34 5.25 2.59
#